data_AF-A0A521THV3-F1
#
_entry.id   AF-A0A521THV3-F1
#
_cell.length_a   1.000
_cell.length_b   1.000
_cell.length_c   1.000
_cell.angle_alpha   90.00
_cell.angle_beta   90.00
_cell.angle_gamma   90.00
#
_symmetry.space_group_name_H-M   'P 1'
#
loop_
_entity.id
_entity.type
_entity.pdbx_description
1 polymer ?
#
loop_
_entity_poly.entity_id
_entity_poly.type
_entity_poly.pdbx_seq_one_letter_code
_entity_poly.pdbx_strand_id
1 'polypeptide(L)'
;MLGTSIHKKTITGLLLLSVLSILIWIMPAMIGFDASVSLRLLAIVLLSIYIILAFEIVHRTVIVLIAATIAIIIGITTGLFQADQSFEFAIHSVDFNTIGLLLGMMIIVIILAETGIFQYVGIKMCKASKGNMWKLLIMMSVFTAVTSMFIDNVTTILLMIPITISIFKTFRMSPIPFILA
;
A
#
# COMPACT_ATOMS: atom_id res chain seq x y z
N MET A 1 3.00 -24.88 15.38
CA MET A 1 4.13 -24.45 14.51
C MET A 1 4.06 -22.99 14.05
N LEU A 2 3.03 -22.20 14.38
CA LEU A 2 2.92 -20.78 13.97
C LEU A 2 3.62 -19.77 14.91
N GLY A 3 3.77 -20.08 16.21
CA GLY A 3 4.33 -19.13 17.20
C GLY A 3 5.81 -18.78 17.01
N THR A 4 6.63 -19.68 16.45
CA THR A 4 8.06 -19.45 16.26
C THR A 4 8.38 -18.53 15.07
N SER A 5 7.52 -18.52 14.04
CA SER A 5 7.69 -17.68 12.84
C SER A 5 7.42 -16.20 13.13
N ILE A 6 6.38 -15.89 13.89
CA ILE A 6 6.04 -14.53 14.31
C ILE A 6 7.15 -13.96 15.19
N HIS A 7 7.61 -14.74 16.17
CA HIS A 7 8.67 -14.31 17.08
C HIS A 7 9.99 -14.00 16.35
N LYS A 8 10.35 -14.84 15.35
CA LYS A 8 11.55 -14.62 14.54
C LYS A 8 11.46 -13.35 13.68
N LYS A 9 10.29 -13.06 13.10
CA LYS A 9 10.03 -11.82 12.34
C LYS A 9 10.13 -10.57 13.21
N THR A 10 9.56 -10.60 14.41
CA THR A 10 9.63 -9.48 15.37
C THR A 10 11.07 -9.21 15.82
N ILE A 11 11.85 -10.26 16.09
CA ILE A 11 13.27 -10.14 16.48
C ILE A 11 14.11 -9.53 15.34
N THR A 12 13.91 -9.97 14.09
CA THR A 12 14.61 -9.38 12.93
C THR A 12 14.25 -7.91 12.74
N GLY A 13 12.98 -7.53 12.94
CA GLY A 13 12.56 -6.14 12.85
C GLY A 13 13.17 -5.26 13.94
N LEU A 14 13.21 -5.75 15.18
CA LEU A 14 13.79 -5.03 16.31
C LEU A 14 15.30 -4.80 16.14
N LEU A 15 16.02 -5.80 15.64
CA LEU A 15 17.45 -5.70 15.32
C LEU A 15 17.72 -4.69 14.20
N LEU A 16 16.90 -4.70 13.15
CA LEU A 16 17.06 -3.78 12.02
C LEU A 16 16.79 -2.33 12.45
N LEU A 17 15.78 -2.14 13.31
CA LEU A 17 15.46 -0.88 13.97
C LEU A 17 16.60 -0.34 14.81
N SER A 18 17.18 -1.17 15.69
CA SER A 18 18.26 -0.74 16.58
C SER A 18 19.51 -0.37 15.80
N VAL A 19 19.91 -1.19 14.81
CA VAL A 19 21.08 -0.94 13.97
C VAL A 19 20.95 0.36 13.18
N LEU A 20 19.81 0.58 12.52
CA LEU A 20 19.62 1.77 11.72
C LEU A 20 19.44 3.04 12.58
N SER A 21 18.85 2.93 13.77
CA SER A 21 18.77 4.05 14.71
C SER A 21 20.17 4.49 15.18
N ILE A 22 21.06 3.53 15.47
CA ILE A 22 22.47 3.79 15.80
C ILE A 22 23.18 4.46 14.62
N LEU A 23 22.93 3.99 13.40
CA LEU A 23 23.53 4.55 12.19
C LEU A 23 23.08 6.01 11.95
N ILE A 24 21.79 6.31 12.10
CA ILE A 24 21.24 7.68 12.00
C ILE A 24 21.84 8.61 13.06
N TRP A 25 22.15 8.09 14.25
CA TRP A 25 22.73 8.88 15.32
C TRP A 25 24.21 9.24 15.08
N ILE A 26 24.98 8.31 14.51
CA ILE A 26 26.44 8.42 14.34
C ILE A 26 26.84 9.06 13.00
N MET A 27 26.13 8.76 11.90
CA MET A 27 26.48 9.21 10.55
C MET A 27 26.62 10.74 10.39
N PRO A 28 25.69 11.57 10.89
CA PRO A 28 25.81 13.03 10.73
C PRO A 28 27.07 13.60 11.38
N ALA A 29 27.47 13.03 12.53
CA ALA A 29 28.69 13.44 13.24
C ALA A 29 29.97 13.04 12.49
N MET A 30 29.95 11.92 11.77
CA MET A 30 31.09 11.45 10.95
C MET A 30 31.26 12.26 9.65
N ILE A 31 30.16 12.77 9.11
CA ILE A 31 30.12 13.51 7.82
C ILE A 31 30.38 15.02 8.04
N GLY A 32 30.45 15.48 9.29
CA GLY A 32 30.57 16.91 9.61
C GLY A 32 29.28 17.70 9.34
N PHE A 33 28.14 17.01 9.34
CA PHE A 33 26.83 17.61 9.10
C PHE A 33 26.16 17.92 10.45
N ASP A 34 25.94 19.20 10.74
CA ASP A 34 25.24 19.66 11.96
C ASP A 34 23.72 19.44 11.84
N ALA A 35 23.29 18.18 11.80
CA ALA A 35 21.88 17.84 11.91
C ALA A 35 21.37 18.18 13.31
N SER A 36 20.33 19.02 13.40
CA SER A 36 19.65 19.31 14.67
C SER A 36 19.15 18.04 15.33
N VAL A 37 19.14 18.01 16.66
CA VAL A 37 18.68 16.85 17.45
C VAL A 37 17.25 16.44 17.07
N SER A 38 16.42 17.44 16.75
CA SER A 38 15.04 17.27 16.36
C SER A 38 14.89 16.49 15.04
N LEU A 39 15.70 16.81 14.02
CA LEU A 39 15.71 16.08 12.74
C LEU A 39 16.14 14.62 12.93
N ARG A 40 17.10 14.35 13.80
CA ARG A 40 17.56 12.98 14.09
C ARG A 40 16.46 12.15 14.76
N LEU A 41 15.74 12.72 15.72
CA LEU A 41 14.62 12.06 16.38
C LEU A 41 13.46 11.77 15.42
N LEU A 42 13.10 12.73 14.56
CA LEU A 42 12.07 12.52 13.54
C LEU A 42 12.45 11.43 12.53
N ALA A 43 13.73 11.36 12.12
CA ALA A 43 14.23 10.31 11.24
C ALA A 43 14.14 8.92 11.89
N ILE A 44 14.44 8.80 13.18
CA ILE A 44 14.28 7.54 13.94
C ILE A 44 12.80 7.14 13.98
N VAL A 45 11.89 8.09 14.27
CA VAL A 45 10.44 7.82 14.28
C VAL A 45 9.97 7.34 12.90
N LEU A 46 10.36 8.04 11.83
CA LEU A 46 9.99 7.69 10.46
C LEU A 46 10.49 6.29 10.07
N LEU A 47 11.74 5.98 10.40
CA LEU A 47 12.28 4.66 10.12
C LEU A 47 11.57 3.57 10.93
N SER A 48 11.27 3.85 12.19
CA SER A 48 10.58 2.90 13.08
C SER A 48 9.22 2.50 12.53
N ILE A 49 8.44 3.46 12.02
CA ILE A 49 7.16 3.15 11.43
C ILE A 49 7.30 2.36 10.12
N TYR A 50 8.26 2.67 9.25
CA TYR A 50 8.48 1.88 8.02
C TYR A 50 8.78 0.42 8.32
N ILE A 51 9.62 0.16 9.32
CA ILE A 51 9.97 -1.20 9.73
C ILE A 51 8.74 -1.90 10.28
N ILE A 52 7.98 -1.28 11.17
CA ILE A 52 6.76 -1.88 11.73
C ILE A 52 5.70 -2.16 10.64
N LEU A 53 5.52 -1.23 9.71
CA LEU A 53 4.61 -1.39 8.56
C LEU A 53 5.03 -2.57 7.68
N ALA A 54 6.33 -2.77 7.44
CA ALA A 54 6.83 -3.87 6.63
C ALA A 54 6.53 -5.25 7.23
N PHE A 55 6.42 -5.35 8.56
CA PHE A 55 6.05 -6.61 9.23
C PHE A 55 4.55 -6.83 9.38
N GLU A 56 3.72 -5.83 9.04
CA GLU A 56 2.24 -5.88 9.11
C GLU A 56 1.67 -6.40 10.44
N ILE A 57 2.41 -6.22 11.55
CA ILE A 57 2.03 -6.76 12.87
C ILE A 57 0.83 -6.00 13.45
N VAL A 58 0.71 -4.71 13.10
CA VAL A 58 -0.28 -3.78 13.63
C VAL A 58 -1.02 -3.11 12.47
N HIS A 59 -2.27 -2.71 12.69
CA HIS A 59 -3.06 -2.00 11.70
C HIS A 59 -2.37 -0.70 11.26
N ARG A 60 -2.20 -0.54 9.94
CA ARG A 60 -1.41 0.56 9.33
C ARG A 60 -1.90 1.95 9.76
N THR A 61 -3.22 2.14 9.88
CA THR A 61 -3.78 3.42 10.33
C THR A 61 -3.38 3.77 11.77
N VAL A 62 -3.40 2.80 12.68
CA VAL A 62 -3.10 3.04 14.10
C VAL A 62 -1.63 3.41 14.27
N ILE A 63 -0.72 2.68 13.62
CA ILE A 63 0.71 2.96 13.73
C ILE A 63 1.09 4.34 13.17
N VAL A 64 0.47 4.74 12.04
CA VAL A 64 0.67 6.07 11.43
C VAL A 64 0.19 7.20 12.34
N LEU A 65 -1.00 7.07 12.94
CA LEU A 65 -1.53 8.08 13.87
C LEU A 65 -0.66 8.23 15.13
N ILE A 66 -0.18 7.11 15.68
CA ILE A 66 0.74 7.14 16.83
C ILE A 66 2.06 7.83 16.44
N ALA A 67 2.67 7.45 15.32
CA ALA A 67 3.92 8.04 14.87
C ALA A 67 3.78 9.54 14.56
N ALA A 68 2.67 9.96 13.94
CA ALA A 68 2.37 11.38 13.70
C ALA A 68 2.24 12.15 15.02
N THR A 69 1.58 11.58 16.02
CA THR A 69 1.45 12.19 17.36
C THR A 69 2.83 12.34 18.02
N ILE A 70 3.67 11.30 17.98
CA ILE A 70 5.03 11.33 18.52
C ILE A 70 5.88 12.40 17.79
N ALA A 71 5.76 12.48 16.46
CA ALA A 71 6.48 13.47 15.66
C ALA A 71 6.08 14.91 16.02
N ILE A 72 4.79 15.17 16.25
CA ILE A 72 4.30 16.48 16.72
C ILE A 72 4.85 16.81 18.11
N ILE A 73 4.83 15.86 19.05
CA ILE A 73 5.37 16.05 20.40
C ILE A 73 6.88 16.39 20.34
N ILE A 74 7.65 15.66 19.53
CA ILE A 74 9.07 15.95 19.32
C ILE A 74 9.25 17.35 18.71
N GLY A 75 8.43 17.71 17.72
CA GLY A 75 8.46 19.03 17.09
C GLY A 75 8.23 20.17 18.07
N ILE A 76 7.25 20.05 18.96
CA ILE A 76 6.93 21.07 19.97
C ILE A 76 8.03 21.14 21.04
N THR A 77 8.45 20.00 21.59
CA THR A 77 9.45 19.94 22.68
C THR A 77 10.84 20.40 22.26
N THR A 78 11.18 20.26 20.98
CA THR A 78 12.46 20.71 20.42
C THR A 78 12.41 22.12 19.83
N GLY A 79 11.24 22.78 19.85
CA GLY A 79 11.06 24.13 19.33
C GLY A 79 11.03 24.25 17.80
N LEU A 80 10.83 23.14 17.07
CA LEU A 80 10.67 23.15 15.60
C LEU A 80 9.38 23.86 15.17
N PHE A 81 8.30 23.66 15.92
CA PHE A 81 6.99 24.27 15.67
C PHE A 81 6.39 24.76 16.99
N GLN A 82 5.65 25.87 16.95
CA GLN A 82 4.92 26.36 18.12
C GLN A 82 3.63 25.54 18.32
N ALA A 83 3.24 25.34 19.57
CA ALA A 83 2.14 24.44 19.93
C ALA A 83 0.78 24.89 19.35
N ASP A 84 0.57 26.20 19.23
CA ASP A 84 -0.60 26.82 18.61
C ASP A 84 -0.69 26.52 17.10
N GLN A 85 0.45 26.45 16.42
CA GLN A 85 0.51 26.16 14.98
C GLN A 85 0.48 24.67 14.65
N SER A 86 0.67 23.79 15.64
CA SER A 86 0.82 22.35 15.43
C SER A 86 -0.44 21.69 14.87
N PHE A 87 -1.63 22.11 15.30
CA PHE A 87 -2.90 21.57 14.83
C PHE A 87 -3.22 22.04 13.39
N GLU A 88 -3.07 23.33 13.12
CA GLU A 88 -3.21 23.90 11.78
C GLU A 88 -2.24 23.24 10.80
N PHE A 89 -0.97 23.09 11.19
CA PHE A 89 0.03 22.38 10.39
C PHE A 89 -0.38 20.93 10.09
N ALA A 90 -0.91 20.21 11.07
CA ALA A 90 -1.35 18.83 10.89
C ALA A 90 -2.52 18.72 9.89
N ILE A 91 -3.52 19.61 9.97
CA ILE A 91 -4.64 19.63 9.02
C ILE A 91 -4.15 20.02 7.62
N HIS A 92 -3.33 21.06 7.52
CA HIS A 92 -2.77 21.50 6.23
C HIS A 92 -1.82 20.47 5.59
N SER A 93 -1.24 19.58 6.39
CA SER A 93 -0.41 18.47 5.90
C SER A 93 -1.24 17.34 5.28
N VAL A 94 -2.56 17.32 5.49
CA VAL A 94 -3.45 16.34 4.85
C VAL A 94 -3.82 16.81 3.45
N ASP A 95 -3.43 16.02 2.45
CA ASP A 95 -3.84 16.27 1.06
C ASP A 95 -5.25 15.74 0.80
N PHE A 96 -6.24 16.59 1.02
CA PHE A 96 -7.64 16.28 0.75
C PHE A 96 -7.94 16.08 -0.75
N ASN A 97 -7.15 16.65 -1.66
CA ASN A 97 -7.34 16.42 -3.09
C ASN A 97 -7.02 14.97 -3.43
N THR A 98 -5.92 14.44 -2.90
CA THR A 98 -5.55 13.03 -3.07
C THR A 98 -6.59 12.10 -2.43
N ILE A 99 -7.07 12.38 -1.22
CA ILE A 99 -8.12 11.58 -0.57
C ILE A 99 -9.42 11.60 -1.39
N GLY A 100 -9.84 12.78 -1.84
CA GLY A 100 -11.03 12.95 -2.67
C GLY A 100 -10.93 12.24 -4.02
N LEU A 101 -9.75 12.29 -4.66
CA LEU A 101 -9.47 11.56 -5.90
C LEU A 101 -9.57 10.05 -5.69
N LEU A 102 -8.92 9.49 -4.66
CA LEU A 102 -8.97 8.07 -4.34
C LEU A 102 -10.42 7.61 -4.05
N LEU A 103 -11.16 8.39 -3.26
CA LEU A 103 -12.57 8.11 -2.96
C LEU A 103 -13.42 8.13 -4.22
N GLY A 104 -13.26 9.15 -5.08
CA GLY A 104 -13.98 9.26 -6.35
C GLY A 104 -13.69 8.09 -7.29
N MET A 105 -12.42 7.69 -7.41
CA MET A 105 -12.05 6.51 -8.20
C MET A 105 -12.72 5.24 -7.68
N MET A 106 -12.71 5.00 -6.36
CA MET A 106 -13.37 3.82 -5.78
C MET A 106 -14.88 3.81 -6.01
N ILE A 107 -15.57 4.95 -5.88
CA ILE A 107 -17.02 5.05 -6.14
C ILE A 107 -17.33 4.69 -7.59
N ILE A 108 -16.62 5.29 -8.56
CA ILE A 108 -16.84 5.01 -9.99
C ILE A 108 -16.66 3.51 -10.27
N VAL A 109 -15.61 2.91 -9.69
CA VAL A 109 -15.30 1.51 -9.92
C VAL A 109 -16.36 0.57 -9.34
N ILE A 110 -16.84 0.83 -8.12
CA ILE A 110 -17.90 0.03 -7.50
C ILE A 110 -19.18 0.09 -8.35
N ILE A 111 -19.57 1.29 -8.81
CA ILE A 111 -20.75 1.45 -9.67
C ILE A 111 -20.56 0.67 -10.98
N LEU A 112 -19.41 0.79 -11.65
CA LEU A 112 -19.11 0.03 -12.86
C LEU A 112 -19.14 -1.48 -12.60
N ALA A 113 -18.65 -1.93 -11.46
CA ALA A 113 -18.66 -3.34 -11.08
C ALA A 113 -20.09 -3.89 -10.94
N GLU A 114 -21.00 -3.13 -10.33
CA GLU A 114 -22.41 -3.51 -10.17
C GLU A 114 -23.16 -3.59 -11.50
N THR A 115 -22.79 -2.80 -12.51
CA THR A 115 -23.43 -2.88 -13.85
C THR A 115 -23.16 -4.19 -14.59
N GLY A 116 -22.19 -4.98 -14.15
CA GLY A 116 -21.80 -6.21 -14.83
C GLY A 116 -20.95 -6.01 -16.09
N ILE A 117 -20.48 -4.78 -16.35
CA ILE A 117 -19.71 -4.44 -17.56
C ILE A 117 -18.45 -5.30 -17.70
N PHE A 118 -17.77 -5.59 -16.59
CA PHE A 118 -16.53 -6.35 -16.62
C PHE A 118 -16.76 -7.83 -16.96
N GLN A 119 -17.86 -8.42 -16.48
CA GLN A 119 -18.28 -9.78 -16.84
C GLN A 119 -18.65 -9.84 -18.33
N TYR A 120 -19.35 -8.83 -18.83
CA TYR A 120 -19.67 -8.72 -20.26
C TYR A 120 -18.41 -8.65 -21.13
N VAL A 121 -17.43 -7.83 -20.75
CA VAL A 121 -16.14 -7.74 -21.46
C VAL A 121 -15.39 -9.08 -21.41
N GLY A 122 -15.40 -9.76 -20.26
CA GLY A 122 -14.84 -11.11 -20.12
C GLY A 122 -15.42 -12.12 -21.11
N ILE A 123 -16.75 -12.16 -21.23
CA ILE A 123 -17.45 -13.02 -22.20
C ILE A 123 -17.08 -12.62 -23.64
N LYS A 124 -16.95 -11.32 -23.92
CA LYS A 124 -16.57 -10.82 -25.25
C LYS A 124 -15.15 -11.24 -25.62
N MET A 125 -14.20 -11.17 -24.69
CA MET A 125 -12.82 -11.66 -24.88
C MET A 125 -12.79 -13.18 -25.08
N CYS A 126 -13.58 -13.93 -24.31
CA CYS A 126 -13.74 -15.38 -24.48
C CYS A 126 -14.20 -15.74 -25.90
N LYS A 127 -15.22 -15.05 -26.41
CA LYS A 127 -15.72 -15.26 -27.78
C LYS A 127 -14.67 -14.85 -28.83
N ALA A 128 -13.97 -13.72 -28.62
CA ALA A 128 -12.93 -13.23 -29.53
C ALA A 128 -11.69 -14.14 -29.61
N SER A 129 -11.37 -14.83 -28.51
CA SER A 129 -10.28 -15.81 -28.43
C SER A 129 -10.50 -17.04 -29.34
N LYS A 130 -11.76 -17.33 -29.72
CA LYS A 130 -12.16 -18.49 -30.54
C LYS A 130 -11.64 -19.82 -29.96
N GLY A 131 -11.64 -19.95 -28.63
CA GLY A 131 -11.19 -21.15 -27.93
C GLY A 131 -9.68 -21.27 -27.75
N ASN A 132 -8.88 -20.32 -28.23
CA ASN A 132 -7.44 -20.33 -28.03
C ASN A 132 -7.05 -19.67 -26.70
N MET A 133 -6.56 -20.48 -25.76
CA MET A 133 -6.20 -20.04 -24.41
C MET A 133 -5.12 -18.96 -24.38
N TRP A 134 -4.08 -19.07 -25.22
CA TRP A 134 -3.02 -18.06 -25.30
C TRP A 134 -3.56 -16.69 -25.75
N LYS A 135 -4.46 -16.67 -26.74
CA LYS A 135 -5.11 -15.42 -27.16
C LYS A 135 -5.98 -14.82 -26.07
N LEU A 136 -6.71 -15.66 -25.34
CA LEU A 136 -7.53 -15.23 -24.22
C LEU A 136 -6.66 -14.59 -23.13
N LEU A 137 -5.52 -15.20 -22.82
CA LEU A 137 -4.60 -14.68 -21.82
C LEU A 137 -4.07 -13.31 -22.17
N ILE A 138 -3.56 -13.16 -23.39
CA ILE A 138 -3.05 -11.86 -23.87
C ILE A 138 -4.15 -10.80 -23.82
N MET A 139 -5.38 -11.14 -24.24
CA MET A 139 -6.52 -10.22 -24.17
C MET A 139 -6.85 -9.83 -22.73
N MET A 140 -6.87 -10.79 -21.81
CA MET A 140 -7.13 -10.51 -20.39
C MET A 140 -6.01 -9.67 -19.76
N SER A 141 -4.74 -9.99 -20.02
CA SER A 141 -3.61 -9.22 -19.51
C SER A 141 -3.59 -7.78 -20.03
N VAL A 142 -3.86 -7.58 -21.32
CA VAL A 142 -3.97 -6.23 -21.90
C VAL A 142 -5.16 -5.48 -21.30
N PHE A 143 -6.30 -6.16 -21.14
CA PHE A 143 -7.48 -5.57 -20.51
C PHE A 143 -7.19 -5.16 -19.06
N THR A 144 -6.54 -6.02 -18.27
CA THR A 144 -6.12 -5.71 -16.90
C THR A 144 -5.14 -4.55 -16.87
N ALA A 145 -4.13 -4.53 -17.75
CA ALA A 145 -3.14 -3.46 -17.81
C ALA A 145 -3.78 -2.10 -18.11
N VAL A 146 -4.70 -2.05 -19.09
CA VAL A 146 -5.43 -0.82 -19.42
C VAL A 146 -6.35 -0.41 -18.28
N THR A 147 -7.08 -1.36 -17.70
CA THR A 147 -8.02 -1.10 -16.60
C THR A 147 -7.29 -0.62 -15.34
N SER A 148 -6.11 -1.16 -15.05
CA SER A 148 -5.27 -0.78 -13.89
C SER A 148 -4.71 0.65 -13.97
N MET A 149 -4.80 1.33 -15.13
CA MET A 149 -4.48 2.75 -15.23
C MET A 149 -5.58 3.65 -14.68
N PHE A 150 -6.82 3.14 -14.61
CA PHE A 150 -8.00 3.88 -14.16
C PHE A 150 -8.52 3.40 -12.80
N ILE A 151 -8.23 2.14 -12.46
CA ILE A 151 -8.73 1.46 -11.26
C ILE A 151 -7.56 1.22 -10.30
N ASP A 152 -7.82 1.34 -8.99
CA ASP A 152 -6.82 1.01 -7.98
C ASP A 152 -6.45 -0.50 -8.02
N ASN A 153 -5.23 -0.82 -7.62
CA ASN A 153 -4.68 -2.17 -7.77
C ASN A 153 -5.48 -3.23 -6.98
N VAL A 154 -6.00 -2.89 -5.80
CA VAL A 154 -6.76 -3.85 -4.98
C VAL A 154 -8.10 -4.14 -5.63
N THR A 155 -8.82 -3.11 -6.05
CA THR A 155 -10.12 -3.29 -6.71
C THR A 155 -9.97 -3.97 -8.06
N THR A 156 -8.90 -3.70 -8.82
CA THR A 156 -8.61 -4.39 -10.08
C THR A 156 -8.54 -5.90 -9.88
N ILE A 157 -7.81 -6.36 -8.86
CA ILE A 157 -7.70 -7.80 -8.53
C ILE A 157 -9.06 -8.37 -8.09
N LEU A 158 -9.78 -7.66 -7.21
CA LEU A 158 -11.10 -8.09 -6.72
C LEU A 158 -12.13 -8.23 -7.85
N LEU A 159 -12.01 -7.46 -8.93
CA LEU A 159 -12.84 -7.59 -10.12
C LEU A 159 -12.34 -8.67 -11.08
N MET A 160 -11.03 -8.75 -11.31
CA MET A 160 -10.45 -9.72 -12.25
C MET A 160 -10.59 -11.17 -11.78
N ILE A 161 -10.54 -11.44 -10.47
CA ILE A 161 -10.74 -12.79 -9.91
C ILE A 161 -12.09 -13.41 -10.34
N PRO A 162 -13.27 -12.80 -10.05
CA PRO A 162 -14.55 -13.37 -10.43
C PRO A 162 -14.74 -13.47 -11.95
N ILE A 163 -14.19 -12.53 -12.73
CA ILE A 163 -14.21 -12.59 -14.20
C ILE A 163 -13.43 -13.80 -14.69
N THR A 164 -12.20 -13.98 -14.18
CA THR A 164 -11.32 -15.09 -14.55
C THR A 164 -11.98 -16.43 -14.18
N ILE A 165 -12.53 -16.56 -12.97
CA ILE A 165 -13.26 -17.76 -12.55
C ILE A 165 -14.43 -18.06 -13.48
N SER A 166 -15.22 -17.03 -13.85
CA SER A 166 -16.38 -17.19 -14.73
C SER A 166 -15.98 -17.72 -16.12
N ILE A 167 -14.93 -17.16 -16.72
CA ILE A 167 -14.43 -17.58 -18.03
C ILE A 167 -13.86 -19.01 -17.98
N PHE A 168 -13.04 -19.31 -16.98
CA PHE A 168 -12.40 -20.63 -16.84
C PHE A 168 -13.38 -21.77 -16.57
N LYS A 169 -14.50 -21.46 -15.90
CA LYS A 169 -15.62 -22.40 -15.75
C LYS A 169 -16.22 -22.80 -17.10
N THR A 170 -16.29 -21.87 -18.07
CA THR A 170 -16.72 -22.18 -19.45
C THR A 170 -15.74 -23.11 -20.16
N PHE A 171 -14.44 -22.94 -19.92
CA PHE A 171 -13.38 -23.77 -20.51
C PHE A 171 -13.14 -25.11 -19.78
N ARG A 172 -13.81 -25.37 -18.66
CA ARG A 172 -13.57 -26.54 -17.78
C ARG A 172 -12.10 -26.69 -17.35
N MET A 173 -11.39 -25.57 -17.18
CA MET A 173 -10.00 -25.54 -16.73
C MET A 173 -9.87 -24.87 -15.35
N SER A 174 -8.81 -25.19 -14.61
CA SER A 174 -8.55 -24.55 -13.32
C SER A 174 -8.08 -23.10 -13.50
N PRO A 175 -8.70 -22.10 -12.85
CA PRO A 175 -8.27 -20.70 -12.93
C PRO A 175 -7.03 -20.39 -12.07
N ILE A 176 -6.65 -21.28 -11.15
CA ILE A 176 -5.60 -21.03 -10.13
C ILE A 176 -4.26 -20.60 -10.75
N PRO A 177 -3.70 -21.29 -11.76
CA PRO A 177 -2.42 -20.88 -12.35
C PRO A 177 -2.46 -19.49 -12.97
N PHE A 178 -3.65 -18.99 -13.33
CA PHE A 178 -3.83 -17.70 -13.99
C PHE A 178 -4.07 -16.54 -13.05
N ILE A 179 -4.59 -16.85 -11.86
CA ILE A 179 -4.72 -15.86 -10.78
C ILE A 179 -3.36 -15.67 -10.09
N LEU A 180 -2.51 -16.69 -10.06
CA LEU A 180 -1.22 -16.68 -9.37
C LEU A 180 -0.01 -16.29 -10.25
N ALA A 181 -0.17 -16.28 -11.57
CA ALA A 181 0.88 -15.91 -12.53
C ALA A 181 0.97 -14.39 -12.73
#